data_AF-A0A168VRB8-F1
#
_entry.id   AF-A0A168VRB8-F1
#
_cell.length_a   1.000
_cell.length_b   1.000
_cell.length_c   1.000
_cell.angle_alpha   90.00
_cell.angle_beta   90.00
_cell.angle_gamma   90.00
#
_symmetry.space_group_name_H-M   'P 1'
#
loop_
_entity.id
_entity.type
_entity.pdbx_description
1 polymer ?
#
loop_
_entity_poly.entity_id
_entity_poly.type
_entity_poly.pdbx_seq_one_letter_code
_entity_poly.pdbx_strand_id
1 'polypeptide(L)'
;MQTIKLQFHDVTQQLGETQKALDALTLPSPSAGALGKNELQFTKEFLQREENLHKMILEYMNVVTKNIEDTKANIEILKNQDEAIFRNK
;
A
#
# COMPACT_ATOMS: atom_id res chain seq x y z
N MET A 1 -20.48 -24.58 -18.18
CA MET A 1 -19.51 -23.47 -18.15
C MET A 1 -19.79 -22.68 -16.89
N GLN A 2 -18.93 -22.76 -15.87
CA GLN A 2 -19.06 -21.90 -14.69
C GLN A 2 -18.68 -20.49 -15.09
N THR A 3 -19.65 -19.58 -15.08
CA THR A 3 -19.41 -18.15 -15.27
C THR A 3 -18.65 -17.67 -14.03
N ILE A 4 -17.33 -17.54 -14.13
CA ILE A 4 -16.53 -16.84 -13.12
C ILE A 4 -16.93 -15.38 -13.22
N LYS A 5 -17.95 -15.00 -12.44
CA LYS A 5 -18.47 -13.64 -12.41
C LYS A 5 -17.55 -12.84 -11.51
N LEU A 6 -16.79 -11.92 -12.10
CA LEU A 6 -15.93 -11.00 -11.36
C LEU A 6 -16.81 -10.20 -10.38
N GLN A 7 -16.60 -10.34 -9.07
CA GLN A 7 -17.23 -9.51 -8.04
C GLN A 7 -16.54 -8.14 -8.02
N PHE A 8 -16.59 -7.43 -9.15
CA PHE A 8 -15.88 -6.18 -9.39
C PHE A 8 -16.16 -5.14 -8.31
N HIS A 9 -17.41 -5.06 -7.86
CA HIS A 9 -17.85 -4.15 -6.80
C HIS A 9 -17.14 -4.45 -5.47
N ASP A 10 -17.19 -5.69 -5.01
CA ASP A 10 -16.63 -6.10 -3.71
C ASP A 10 -15.11 -5.94 -3.68
N VAL A 11 -14.42 -6.32 -4.77
CA VAL A 11 -12.97 -6.19 -4.83
C VAL A 11 -12.54 -4.71 -4.92
N THR A 12 -13.25 -3.88 -5.67
CA THR A 12 -12.95 -2.44 -5.75
C THR A 12 -13.19 -1.74 -4.42
N GLN A 13 -14.26 -2.13 -3.71
CA GLN A 13 -14.54 -1.61 -2.37
C GLN A 13 -13.42 -1.97 -1.39
N GLN A 14 -12.99 -3.23 -1.38
CA GLN A 14 -11.95 -3.71 -0.46
C GLN A 14 -10.56 -3.11 -0.76
N LEU A 15 -10.23 -2.89 -2.03
CA LEU A 15 -9.04 -2.14 -2.44
C LEU A 15 -9.11 -0.67 -1.96
N GLY A 16 -10.29 -0.04 -2.04
CA GLY A 16 -10.51 1.31 -1.54
C GLY A 16 -10.38 1.43 -0.02
N GLU A 17 -10.88 0.44 0.73
CA GLU A 17 -10.72 0.36 2.19
C GLU A 17 -9.25 0.16 2.58
N THR A 18 -8.52 -0.67 1.85
CA THR A 18 -7.09 -0.90 2.06
C THR A 18 -6.27 0.36 1.80
N GLN A 19 -6.57 1.09 0.73
CA GLN A 19 -5.91 2.37 0.43
C GLN A 19 -6.19 3.40 1.53
N LYS A 20 -7.43 3.51 2.01
CA LYS A 20 -7.77 4.42 3.11
C LYS A 20 -7.04 4.08 4.41
N ALA A 21 -6.92 2.79 4.73
CA ALA A 21 -6.17 2.35 5.91
C ALA A 21 -4.67 2.67 5.77
N LEU A 22 -4.12 2.56 4.57
CA LEU A 22 -2.75 2.94 4.25
C LEU A 22 -2.52 4.45 4.35
N ASP A 23 -3.45 5.25 3.86
CA ASP A 23 -3.37 6.72 3.92
C ASP A 23 -3.53 7.24 5.37
N ALA A 24 -4.23 6.50 6.23
CA ALA A 24 -4.39 6.82 7.64
C ALA A 24 -3.18 6.44 8.52
N LEU A 25 -2.19 5.72 7.98
CA LEU A 25 -0.96 5.37 8.69
C LEU A 25 -0.04 6.59 8.79
N THR A 26 -0.13 7.31 9.91
CA THR A 26 0.87 8.30 10.30
C THR A 26 2.04 7.61 11.01
N LEU A 27 3.20 7.57 10.35
CA LEU A 27 4.45 7.15 10.96
C LEU A 27 5.13 8.38 11.60
N PRO A 28 5.30 8.41 12.93
CA PRO A 28 6.04 9.48 13.58
C PRO A 28 7.49 9.43 13.12
N SER A 29 8.01 10.56 12.64
CA SER A 29 9.41 10.63 12.21
C SER A 29 10.34 10.49 13.42
N PRO A 30 11.49 9.79 13.29
CA PRO A 30 12.45 9.65 14.38
C PRO A 30 12.91 11.04 14.87
N SER A 31 12.46 11.42 16.07
CA SER A 31 12.73 12.74 16.63
C SER A 31 14.15 12.78 17.21
N ALA A 32 15.13 13.16 16.37
CA ALA A 32 16.48 13.50 16.82
C ALA A 32 16.48 14.64 17.86
N GLY A 33 15.48 15.53 17.83
CA GLY A 33 15.34 16.66 18.77
C GLY A 33 14.97 16.26 20.20
N ALA A 34 14.40 15.07 20.43
CA ALA A 34 14.01 14.60 21.76
C ALA A 34 15.20 14.10 22.60
N LEU A 35 16.37 13.88 21.97
CA LEU A 35 17.56 13.33 22.61
C LEU A 35 18.46 14.40 23.26
N GLY A 36 18.14 15.69 23.10
CA GLY A 36 18.91 16.79 23.68
C GLY A 36 20.38 16.76 23.24
N LYS A 37 21.33 16.85 24.18
CA LYS A 37 22.78 16.73 23.94
C LYS A 37 23.33 15.32 24.17
N ASN A 38 22.46 14.31 24.26
CA ASN A 38 22.86 12.96 24.66
C ASN A 38 23.43 12.19 23.45
N GLU A 39 24.72 12.41 23.17
CA GLU A 39 25.48 11.76 22.11
C GLU A 39 26.17 10.46 22.58
N LEU A 40 25.44 9.58 23.27
CA LEU A 40 25.94 8.23 23.54
C LEU A 40 25.98 7.44 22.23
N GLN A 41 26.94 6.51 22.07
CA GLN A 41 26.96 5.66 20.86
C GLN A 41 25.64 4.91 20.66
N PHE A 42 25.03 4.47 21.76
CA PHE A 42 23.71 3.84 21.77
C PHE A 42 22.60 4.72 21.16
N THR A 43 22.57 6.02 21.43
CA THR A 43 21.54 6.91 20.88
C THR A 43 21.74 7.14 19.37
N LYS A 44 22.99 7.13 18.89
CA LYS A 44 23.31 7.17 17.45
C LYS A 44 22.86 5.89 16.73
N GLU A 45 23.16 4.72 17.30
CA GLU A 45 22.72 3.43 16.74
C GLU A 45 21.19 3.28 16.77
N PHE A 46 20.55 3.74 17.84
CA PHE A 46 19.08 3.75 17.95
C PHE A 46 18.44 4.63 16.87
N LEU A 47 18.91 5.87 16.69
CA LEU A 47 18.42 6.77 15.64
C LEU A 47 18.62 6.18 14.24
N GLN A 48 19.79 5.61 13.97
CA GLN A 48 20.09 4.99 12.68
C GLN A 48 19.18 3.79 12.41
N ARG A 49 18.87 3.00 13.43
CA ARG A 49 17.94 1.87 13.32
C ARG A 49 16.51 2.35 13.07
N GLU A 50 16.05 3.35 13.80
CA GLU A 50 14.72 3.95 13.62
C GLU A 50 14.58 4.57 12.22
N GLU A 51 15.61 5.25 11.71
CA GLU A 51 15.62 5.80 10.34
C GLU A 51 15.55 4.69 9.27
N ASN A 52 16.29 3.60 9.48
CA ASN A 52 16.25 2.45 8.57
C ASN A 52 14.88 1.74 8.59
N LEU A 53 14.28 1.56 9.78
CA LEU A 53 12.93 1.01 9.90
C LEU A 53 11.90 1.93 9.23
N HIS A 54 12.02 3.24 9.42
CA HIS A 54 11.14 4.21 8.79
C HIS A 54 11.24 4.15 7.25
N LYS A 55 12.46 4.06 6.69
CA LYS A 55 12.67 3.86 5.25
C LYS A 55 12.07 2.54 4.76
N MET A 56 12.29 1.44 5.47
CA MET A 56 11.76 0.13 5.08
C MET A 56 10.22 0.11 5.08
N ILE A 57 9.59 0.75 6.07
CA ILE A 57 8.13 0.86 6.12
C ILE A 57 7.62 1.73 4.97
N LEU A 58 8.27 2.87 4.66
CA LEU A 58 7.89 3.70 3.52
C LEU A 58 8.01 2.97 2.18
N GLU A 59 9.09 2.21 1.98
CA GLU A 59 9.25 1.35 0.80
C GLU A 59 8.16 0.29 0.71
N TYR A 60 7.83 -0.36 1.83
CA TYR A 60 6.73 -1.32 1.88
C TYR A 60 5.38 -0.67 1.56
N MET A 61 5.09 0.51 2.10
CA MET A 61 3.87 1.26 1.78
C MET A 61 3.80 1.55 0.28
N ASN A 62 4.90 2.00 -0.34
CA ASN A 62 4.94 2.24 -1.79
C ASN A 62 4.68 0.97 -2.61
N VAL A 63 5.25 -0.17 -2.22
CA VAL A 63 5.01 -1.47 -2.89
C VAL A 63 3.54 -1.87 -2.77
N VAL A 64 2.93 -1.71 -1.59
CA VAL A 64 1.51 -2.02 -1.37
C VAL A 64 0.61 -1.11 -2.21
N THR A 65 0.87 0.20 -2.23
CA THR A 65 0.13 1.15 -3.09
C THR A 65 0.20 0.72 -4.54
N LYS A 66 1.40 0.42 -5.05
CA LYS A 66 1.59 -0.02 -6.43
C LYS A 66 0.82 -1.32 -6.73
N ASN A 67 0.86 -2.29 -5.82
CA ASN A 67 0.11 -3.53 -5.98
C ASN A 67 -1.40 -3.30 -6.02
N ILE A 68 -1.92 -2.35 -5.23
CA ILE A 68 -3.34 -1.95 -5.25
C ILE A 68 -3.69 -1.34 -6.61
N GLU A 69 -2.85 -0.44 -7.13
CA GLU A 69 -3.02 0.18 -8.45
C GLU A 69 -2.99 -0.86 -9.58
N ASP A 70 -1.98 -1.73 -9.59
CA ASP A 70 -1.83 -2.79 -10.58
C ASP A 70 -3.02 -3.76 -10.53
N THR A 71 -3.49 -4.12 -9.33
CA THR A 71 -4.67 -4.97 -9.15
C THR A 71 -5.94 -4.30 -9.68
N LYS A 72 -6.12 -3.00 -9.42
CA LYS A 72 -7.26 -2.23 -9.93
C LYS A 72 -7.25 -2.17 -11.46
N ALA A 73 -6.09 -1.90 -12.08
CA ALA A 73 -5.94 -1.89 -13.53
C ALA A 73 -6.25 -3.26 -14.15
N ASN A 74 -5.76 -4.34 -13.54
CA ASN A 74 -6.04 -5.70 -14.00
C ASN A 74 -7.53 -6.05 -13.92
N ILE A 75 -8.21 -5.66 -12.84
CA ILE A 75 -9.65 -5.86 -12.65
C ILE A 75 -10.46 -5.09 -13.69
N GLU A 76 -10.04 -3.87 -14.04
CA GLU A 76 -10.67 -3.06 -15.09
C GLU A 76 -10.51 -3.69 -16.50
N ILE A 77 -9.32 -4.21 -16.82
CA ILE A 77 -9.07 -4.95 -18.07
C ILE A 77 -9.98 -6.18 -18.15
N LEU A 78 -10.07 -6.97 -17.07
CA LEU A 78 -10.92 -8.17 -17.02
C LEU A 78 -12.39 -7.83 -17.21
N LYS A 79 -12.87 -6.74 -16.61
CA LYS A 79 -14.25 -6.26 -16.82
C LYS A 79 -14.49 -5.88 -18.29
N ASN A 80 -13.58 -5.10 -18.89
CA ASN A 80 -13.71 -4.68 -20.29
C ASN A 80 -13.69 -5.87 -21.26
N GLN A 81 -12.89 -6.90 -20.97
CA GLN A 81 -12.87 -8.14 -21.75
C GLN A 81 -14.18 -8.91 -21.64
N ASP A 82 -14.74 -9.06 -20.43
CA ASP A 82 -16.02 -9.72 -20.21
C ASP A 82 -17.15 -8.98 -20.97
N GLU A 83 -17.21 -7.65 -20.88
CA GLU A 83 -18.18 -6.83 -21.62
C GLU A 83 -18.01 -6.94 -23.15
N ALA A 84 -16.79 -7.01 -23.67
CA ALA A 84 -16.53 -7.18 -25.10
C ALA A 84 -16.98 -8.56 -25.62
N ILE A 85 -16.81 -9.62 -24.81
CA ILE A 85 -17.27 -10.98 -25.15
C ILE A 85 -18.80 -11.03 -25.21
N PHE A 86 -19.49 -10.37 -24.29
CA PHE A 86 -20.95 -10.29 -24.29
C PHE A 86 -21.52 -9.41 -25.42
N ARG A 87 -20.78 -8.40 -25.90
CA ARG A 87 -21.23 -7.50 -26.97
C ARG A 87 -21.10 -8.11 -28.39
N ASN A 88 -20.18 -9.05 -28.59
CA ASN A 88 -19.90 -9.70 -29.89
C ASN A 88 -20.62 -11.05 -30.09
N LYS A 89 -21.68 -11.32 -29.32
CA LYS A 89 -22.45 -12.57 -29.38
C LYS A 89 -23.91 -12.27 -29.66
#